data_AF-A0A6B2G002-F1
#
_entry.id   AF-A0A6B2G002-F1
#
_cell.length_a   1.000
_cell.length_b   1.000
_cell.length_c   1.000
_cell.angle_alpha   90.00
_cell.angle_beta   90.00
_cell.angle_gamma   90.00
#
_symmetry.space_group_name_H-M   'P 1'
#
loop_
_entity.id
_entity.type
_entity.pdbx_description
1 polymer ?
#
loop_
_entity_poly.entity_id
_entity_poly.type
_entity_poly.pdbx_seq_one_letter_code
_entity_poly.pdbx_strand_id
1 'polypeptide(L)'
;LGLGEQQALSETHIAAVISGADLKDMEDMDLDLVIRFHREIVFARTSPQQKLIIVEAFQRSGCVVAVTGDGVNDSPALRKADIGVAMGIAGSDVAKQAADMILMDDNFASIVTGVQQGRIIFDNLKKSIAYTLTSNIPEIFPFAAHIIFGIPLPLSTITILCIDLGTDLIPAISLAYEQAEVDIMKRKPRDPKSDSLVNMILINYAYLLVGVFQTAAAFIVYLYIMMDNGFTWNTLTVSKRWNDPNVFILDDFGQEWPYAARKDLEFTC
;
A
#
# COMPACT_ATOMS: atom_id res chain seq x y z
N LEU A 1 -5.91 48.03 3.75
CA LEU A 1 -5.80 47.38 5.07
C LEU A 1 -4.46 46.67 5.08
N GLY A 2 -3.54 47.14 5.92
CA GLY A 2 -2.11 46.85 5.84
C GLY A 2 -1.77 45.45 6.34
N LEU A 3 -0.62 44.93 5.92
CA LEU A 3 -0.06 43.62 6.32
C LEU A 3 -0.04 43.38 7.85
N GLY A 4 -0.08 44.43 8.66
CA GLY A 4 -0.20 44.35 10.13
C GLY A 4 -1.60 43.95 10.64
N GLU A 5 -2.69 44.23 9.92
CA GLU A 5 -4.05 43.80 10.30
C GLU A 5 -4.30 42.32 9.97
N GLN A 6 -3.62 41.77 8.95
CA GLN A 6 -3.69 40.35 8.62
C GLN A 6 -2.99 39.48 9.67
N GLN A 7 -1.94 39.98 10.33
CA GLN A 7 -1.33 39.31 11.48
C GLN A 7 -2.13 39.49 12.78
N ALA A 8 -2.85 40.61 12.95
CA ALA A 8 -3.68 40.83 14.14
C ALA A 8 -4.95 39.95 14.19
N LEU A 9 -5.46 39.51 13.03
CA LEU A 9 -6.58 38.56 12.93
C LEU A 9 -6.18 37.10 13.17
N SER A 10 -4.88 36.76 13.19
CA SER A 10 -4.45 35.37 13.42
C SER A 10 -4.45 34.95 14.89
N GLU A 11 -4.67 35.86 15.84
CA GLU A 11 -4.57 35.58 17.28
C GLU A 11 -5.90 35.57 18.04
N THR A 12 -7.04 35.99 17.46
CA THR A 12 -8.21 36.31 18.31
C THR A 12 -9.30 35.26 18.42
N HIS A 13 -9.46 34.30 17.50
CA HIS A 13 -10.50 33.27 17.65
C HIS A 13 -10.07 31.88 17.15
N ILE A 14 -9.59 31.03 18.08
CA ILE A 14 -9.25 29.62 17.82
C ILE A 14 -10.51 28.79 17.49
N ALA A 15 -11.66 29.24 18.02
CA ALA A 15 -12.93 28.54 17.97
C ALA A 15 -14.02 29.36 17.24
N ALA A 16 -14.85 28.68 16.45
CA ALA A 16 -16.02 29.24 15.79
C ALA A 16 -17.28 28.42 16.11
N VAL A 17 -18.40 29.10 16.35
CA VAL A 17 -19.72 28.49 16.50
C VAL A 17 -20.61 29.02 15.38
N ILE A 18 -21.16 28.12 14.57
CA ILE A 18 -22.01 28.47 13.42
C ILE A 18 -23.38 27.84 13.60
N SER A 19 -24.42 28.66 13.56
CA SER A 19 -25.80 28.18 13.61
C SER A 19 -26.24 27.67 12.23
N GLY A 20 -27.16 26.70 12.20
CA GLY A 20 -27.79 26.27 10.96
C GLY A 20 -28.55 27.38 10.22
N ALA A 21 -28.95 28.46 10.90
CA ALA A 21 -29.50 29.63 10.25
C ALA A 21 -28.42 30.36 9.43
N ASP A 22 -27.27 30.65 10.04
CA ASP A 22 -26.15 31.34 9.39
C ASP A 22 -25.57 30.49 8.25
N LEU A 23 -25.44 29.18 8.48
CA LEU A 23 -24.93 28.23 7.47
C LEU A 23 -25.80 28.19 6.20
N LYS A 24 -27.09 28.52 6.30
CA LYS A 24 -28.00 28.54 5.14
C LYS A 24 -27.68 29.70 4.19
N ASP A 25 -27.22 30.81 4.74
CA ASP A 25 -26.95 32.05 4.01
C ASP A 25 -25.46 32.16 3.61
N MET A 26 -24.61 31.24 4.07
CA MET A 26 -23.19 31.17 3.71
C MET A 26 -22.97 30.56 2.32
N GLU A 27 -22.04 31.15 1.56
CA GLU A 27 -21.55 30.52 0.34
C GLU A 27 -20.54 29.40 0.65
N ASP A 28 -20.36 28.46 -0.28
CA ASP A 28 -19.40 27.36 -0.14
C ASP A 28 -17.97 27.87 0.14
N MET A 29 -17.59 29.00 -0.46
CA MET A 29 -16.27 29.58 -0.28
C MET A 29 -16.07 30.12 1.14
N ASP A 30 -17.10 30.71 1.74
CA ASP A 30 -17.05 31.21 3.12
C ASP A 30 -16.93 30.06 4.11
N LEU A 31 -17.65 28.97 3.87
CA LEU A 31 -17.56 27.76 4.70
C LEU A 31 -16.16 27.13 4.63
N ASP A 32 -15.58 27.06 3.43
CA ASP A 32 -14.22 26.57 3.22
C ASP A 32 -13.17 27.46 3.93
N LEU A 33 -13.37 28.79 3.95
CA LEU A 33 -12.51 29.73 4.69
C LEU A 33 -12.61 29.48 6.20
N VAL A 34 -13.82 29.33 6.75
CA VAL A 34 -14.01 29.02 8.17
C VAL A 34 -13.23 27.76 8.56
N ILE A 35 -13.36 26.69 7.77
CA ILE A 35 -12.70 25.40 8.01
C ILE A 35 -11.17 25.53 8.04
N ARG A 36 -10.61 26.41 7.21
CA ARG A 36 -9.14 26.62 7.15
C ARG A 36 -8.61 27.48 8.28
N PHE A 37 -9.36 28.49 8.71
CA PHE A 37 -8.88 29.47 9.70
C PHE A 37 -9.17 29.10 11.15
N HIS A 38 -10.21 28.31 11.43
CA HIS A 38 -10.59 27.93 12.79
C HIS A 38 -10.22 26.46 13.06
N ARG A 39 -9.57 26.19 14.19
CA ARG A 39 -9.20 24.81 14.59
C ARG A 39 -10.31 24.09 15.33
N GLU A 40 -11.13 24.84 16.06
CA GLU A 40 -12.25 24.30 16.84
C GLU A 40 -13.56 24.85 16.25
N ILE A 41 -14.42 23.98 15.73
CA ILE A 41 -15.64 24.41 15.04
C ILE A 41 -16.83 23.64 15.60
N VAL A 42 -17.89 24.36 15.96
CA VAL A 42 -19.15 23.78 16.41
C VAL A 42 -20.27 24.25 15.49
N PHE A 43 -20.88 23.31 14.77
CA PHE A 43 -22.09 23.57 14.02
C PHE A 43 -23.32 23.20 14.87
N ALA A 44 -24.17 24.18 15.18
CA ALA A 44 -25.31 24.01 16.05
C ALA A 44 -26.63 24.17 15.27
N ARG A 45 -27.69 23.48 15.72
CA ARG A 45 -29.05 23.60 15.15
C ARG A 45 -29.12 23.30 13.63
N THR A 46 -28.27 22.39 13.15
CA THR A 46 -28.19 22.01 11.73
C THR A 46 -29.28 21.00 11.31
N SER A 47 -29.78 21.15 10.10
CA SER A 47 -30.64 20.13 9.46
C SER A 47 -29.83 18.93 8.94
N PRO A 48 -30.47 17.78 8.64
CA PRO A 48 -29.80 16.62 8.03
C PRO A 48 -29.05 16.97 6.72
N GLN A 49 -29.65 17.82 5.87
CA GLN A 49 -29.04 18.27 4.62
C GLN A 49 -27.81 19.16 4.87
N GLN A 50 -27.84 19.97 5.93
CA GLN A 50 -26.70 20.80 6.31
C GLN A 50 -25.53 19.96 6.83
N LYS A 51 -25.79 18.86 7.55
CA LYS A 51 -24.72 17.93 7.96
C LYS A 51 -23.99 17.35 6.74
N LEU A 52 -24.73 17.02 5.68
CA LEU A 52 -24.15 16.58 4.41
C LEU A 52 -23.24 17.65 3.80
N ILE A 53 -23.72 18.90 3.70
CA ILE A 53 -22.94 20.02 3.16
C ILE A 53 -21.65 20.25 3.95
N ILE A 54 -21.70 20.13 5.29
CA ILE A 54 -20.51 20.26 6.15
C ILE A 54 -19.48 19.17 5.80
N VAL A 55 -19.90 17.91 5.67
CA VAL A 55 -19.01 16.80 5.28
C VAL A 55 -18.36 17.08 3.93
N GLU A 56 -19.16 17.53 2.94
CA GLU A 56 -18.65 17.88 1.61
C GLU A 56 -17.63 19.01 1.65
N ALA A 57 -17.85 20.04 2.48
CA ALA A 57 -16.90 21.16 2.63
C ALA A 57 -15.54 20.71 3.21
N PHE A 58 -15.55 19.82 4.21
CA PHE A 58 -14.31 19.22 4.72
C PHE A 58 -13.61 18.35 3.68
N GLN A 59 -14.36 17.56 2.89
CA GLN A 59 -13.81 16.75 1.81
C GLN A 59 -13.21 17.61 0.68
N ARG A 60 -13.88 18.71 0.29
CA ARG A 60 -13.35 19.68 -0.68
C ARG A 60 -12.05 20.34 -0.21
N SER A 61 -11.91 20.52 1.09
CA SER A 61 -10.67 21.01 1.71
C SER A 61 -9.54 19.97 1.72
N GLY A 62 -9.77 18.75 1.22
CA GLY A 62 -8.79 17.68 1.11
C GLY A 62 -8.63 16.84 2.38
N CYS A 63 -9.52 16.98 3.34
CA CYS A 63 -9.53 16.18 4.56
C CYS A 63 -10.20 14.83 4.31
N VAL A 64 -9.73 13.79 4.99
CA VAL A 64 -10.44 12.50 5.10
C VAL A 64 -11.38 12.61 6.30
N VAL A 65 -12.68 12.43 6.08
CA VAL A 65 -13.74 12.74 7.05
C VAL A 65 -14.39 11.46 7.55
N ALA A 66 -14.33 11.27 8.87
CA ALA A 66 -15.13 10.27 9.58
C ALA A 66 -16.34 10.95 10.23
N VAL A 67 -17.53 10.37 10.09
CA VAL A 67 -18.75 10.86 10.75
C VAL A 67 -19.26 9.81 11.72
N THR A 68 -19.57 10.21 12.94
CA THR A 68 -20.18 9.36 13.96
C THR A 68 -21.60 9.85 14.24
N GLY A 69 -22.58 8.97 14.21
CA GLY A 69 -23.97 9.34 14.46
C GLY A 69 -24.86 8.16 14.85
N ASP A 70 -25.98 8.44 15.48
CA ASP A 70 -26.95 7.48 15.98
C ASP A 70 -28.35 7.72 15.37
N GLY A 71 -28.65 8.96 14.96
CA GLY A 71 -29.95 9.35 14.45
C GLY A 71 -30.16 9.09 12.96
N VAL A 72 -31.44 8.95 12.55
CA VAL A 72 -31.87 8.94 11.14
C VAL A 72 -31.44 10.22 10.42
N ASN A 73 -31.31 11.32 11.17
CA ASN A 73 -30.82 12.61 10.69
C ASN A 73 -29.36 12.58 10.24
N ASP A 74 -28.57 11.63 10.72
CA ASP A 74 -27.15 11.50 10.40
C ASP A 74 -26.92 10.61 9.18
N SER A 75 -27.92 9.84 8.76
CA SER A 75 -27.79 8.89 7.64
C SER A 75 -27.22 9.49 6.35
N PRO A 76 -27.64 10.70 5.89
CA PRO A 76 -27.03 11.31 4.70
C PRO A 76 -25.54 11.64 4.89
N ALA A 77 -25.16 12.15 6.06
CA ALA A 77 -23.78 12.51 6.38
C ALA A 77 -22.90 11.26 6.57
N LEU A 78 -23.42 10.24 7.25
CA LEU A 78 -22.79 8.92 7.43
C LEU A 78 -22.45 8.28 6.09
N ARG A 79 -23.39 8.32 5.13
CA ARG A 79 -23.19 7.72 3.80
C ARG A 79 -22.19 8.50 2.94
N LYS A 80 -22.09 9.82 3.12
CA LYS A 80 -21.19 10.68 2.34
C LYS A 80 -19.76 10.71 2.88
N ALA A 81 -19.60 10.49 4.18
CA ALA A 81 -18.31 10.43 4.84
C ALA A 81 -17.39 9.39 4.18
N ASP A 82 -16.07 9.57 4.31
CA ASP A 82 -15.11 8.54 3.90
C ASP A 82 -15.21 7.29 4.78
N ILE A 83 -15.66 7.46 6.01
CA ILE A 83 -16.08 6.38 6.90
C ILE A 83 -17.24 6.84 7.81
N GLY A 84 -18.39 6.18 7.68
CA GLY A 84 -19.52 6.36 8.59
C GLY A 84 -19.45 5.38 9.77
N VAL A 85 -19.62 5.88 10.99
CA VAL A 85 -19.61 5.07 12.23
C VAL A 85 -20.95 5.23 12.95
N ALA A 86 -21.68 4.13 13.12
CA ALA A 86 -22.96 4.10 13.82
C ALA A 86 -22.90 3.41 15.18
N MET A 87 -23.78 3.81 16.09
CA MET A 87 -23.96 3.19 17.41
C MET A 87 -24.82 1.92 17.29
N GLY A 88 -24.39 0.83 17.93
CA GLY A 88 -25.04 -0.49 17.85
C GLY A 88 -26.31 -0.58 18.70
N ILE A 89 -26.34 0.06 19.86
CA ILE A 89 -27.47 0.02 20.80
C ILE A 89 -28.35 1.26 20.61
N ALA A 90 -27.78 2.46 20.76
CA ALA A 90 -28.49 3.73 20.65
C ALA A 90 -28.85 4.10 19.20
N GLY A 91 -28.15 3.55 18.20
CA GLY A 91 -28.34 3.90 16.80
C GLY A 91 -29.64 3.37 16.21
N SER A 92 -30.29 4.22 15.42
CA SER A 92 -31.42 3.84 14.57
C SER A 92 -30.99 2.87 13.47
N ASP A 93 -31.93 2.03 13.00
CA ASP A 93 -31.65 1.07 11.93
C ASP A 93 -31.19 1.75 10.63
N VAL A 94 -31.73 2.95 10.35
CA VAL A 94 -31.34 3.74 9.18
C VAL A 94 -29.90 4.26 9.32
N ALA A 95 -29.46 4.65 10.52
CA ALA A 95 -28.07 5.05 10.75
C ALA A 95 -27.11 3.84 10.60
N LYS A 96 -27.46 2.68 11.14
CA LYS A 96 -26.67 1.45 11.03
C LYS A 96 -26.51 0.98 9.59
N GLN A 97 -27.55 1.09 8.77
CA GLN A 97 -27.49 0.74 7.34
C GLN A 97 -26.74 1.78 6.49
N ALA A 98 -26.63 3.02 6.98
CA ALA A 98 -25.92 4.10 6.30
C ALA A 98 -24.40 4.08 6.58
N ALA A 99 -23.99 3.59 7.75
CA ALA A 99 -22.60 3.54 8.20
C ALA A 99 -21.82 2.34 7.62
N ASP A 100 -20.50 2.49 7.58
CA ASP A 100 -19.55 1.46 7.16
C ASP A 100 -19.04 0.62 8.35
N MET A 101 -19.10 1.20 9.56
CA MET A 101 -18.68 0.58 10.82
C MET A 101 -19.78 0.75 11.88
N ILE A 102 -20.01 -0.30 12.67
CA ILE A 102 -20.99 -0.30 13.76
C ILE A 102 -20.28 -0.60 15.08
N LEU A 103 -20.45 0.27 16.08
CA LEU A 103 -19.94 0.06 17.44
C LEU A 103 -20.96 -0.74 18.25
N MET A 104 -20.77 -2.06 18.33
CA MET A 104 -21.72 -2.97 18.97
C MET A 104 -21.96 -2.68 20.46
N ASP A 105 -20.99 -2.07 21.14
CA ASP A 105 -21.00 -1.79 22.58
C ASP A 105 -21.25 -0.31 22.92
N ASP A 106 -21.52 0.54 21.91
CA ASP A 106 -21.67 2.00 22.04
C ASP A 106 -20.48 2.71 22.70
N ASN A 107 -19.29 2.10 22.68
CA ASN A 107 -18.11 2.70 23.28
C ASN A 107 -17.31 3.55 22.28
N PHE A 108 -17.33 4.87 22.47
CA PHE A 108 -16.55 5.81 21.65
C PHE A 108 -15.04 5.55 21.70
N ALA A 109 -14.50 4.92 22.75
CA ALA A 109 -13.09 4.57 22.81
C ALA A 109 -12.66 3.62 21.68
N SER A 110 -13.58 2.83 21.13
CA SER A 110 -13.35 1.94 19.99
C SER A 110 -12.89 2.68 18.74
N ILE A 111 -13.25 3.97 18.59
CA ILE A 111 -12.77 4.81 17.47
C ILE A 111 -11.28 5.07 17.62
N VAL A 112 -10.79 5.34 18.83
CA VAL A 112 -9.35 5.55 19.09
C VAL A 112 -8.57 4.28 18.73
N THR A 113 -9.08 3.12 19.15
CA THR A 113 -8.52 1.82 18.77
C THR A 113 -8.57 1.60 17.25
N GLY A 114 -9.67 1.96 16.59
CA GLY A 114 -9.82 1.87 15.14
C GLY A 114 -8.80 2.73 14.39
N VAL A 115 -8.58 3.97 14.83
CA VAL A 115 -7.54 4.85 14.27
C VAL A 115 -6.14 4.26 14.48
N GLN A 116 -5.87 3.70 15.67
CA GLN A 116 -4.60 3.04 15.95
C GLN A 116 -4.37 1.85 15.01
N GLN A 117 -5.34 0.93 14.90
CA GLN A 117 -5.24 -0.25 14.03
C GLN A 117 -5.15 0.13 12.54
N GLY A 118 -5.92 1.13 12.10
CA GLY A 118 -5.85 1.66 10.73
C GLY A 118 -4.46 2.22 10.38
N ARG A 119 -3.79 2.85 11.34
CA ARG A 119 -2.41 3.32 11.19
C ARG A 119 -1.40 2.17 11.15
N ILE A 120 -1.57 1.15 11.99
CA ILE A 120 -0.69 -0.03 12.04
C ILE A 120 -0.75 -0.80 10.72
N ILE A 121 -1.96 -1.13 10.27
CA ILE A 121 -2.13 -1.93 9.05
C ILE A 121 -1.59 -1.21 7.82
N PHE A 122 -1.68 0.12 7.76
CA PHE A 122 -1.11 0.90 6.65
C PHE A 122 0.41 0.74 6.55
N ASP A 123 1.13 0.82 7.67
CA ASP A 123 2.60 0.65 7.68
C ASP A 123 2.98 -0.81 7.40
N ASN A 124 2.26 -1.76 7.99
CA ASN A 124 2.49 -3.18 7.76
C ASN A 124 2.23 -3.58 6.30
N LEU A 125 1.23 -2.99 5.65
CA LEU A 125 0.98 -3.17 4.21
C LEU A 125 2.14 -2.64 3.36
N LYS A 126 2.78 -1.53 3.74
CA LYS A 126 3.99 -1.05 3.04
C LYS A 126 5.11 -2.08 3.10
N LYS A 127 5.33 -2.70 4.26
CA LYS A 127 6.35 -3.74 4.46
C LYS A 127 6.04 -4.99 3.64
N SER A 128 4.78 -5.45 3.70
CA SER A 128 4.30 -6.60 2.93
C SER A 128 4.46 -6.38 1.43
N ILE A 129 4.06 -5.21 0.93
CA ILE A 129 4.22 -4.85 -0.48
C ILE A 129 5.71 -4.73 -0.85
N ALA A 130 6.54 -4.10 -0.02
CA ALA A 130 7.97 -3.99 -0.28
C ALA A 130 8.63 -5.36 -0.38
N TYR A 131 8.22 -6.32 0.48
CA TYR A 131 8.69 -7.70 0.43
C TYR A 131 8.33 -8.36 -0.90
N THR A 132 7.05 -8.37 -1.29
CA THR A 132 6.60 -8.99 -2.55
C THR A 132 7.17 -8.30 -3.80
N LEU A 133 7.35 -6.97 -3.78
CA LEU A 133 7.96 -6.28 -4.92
C LEU A 133 9.45 -6.67 -5.08
N THR A 134 10.13 -7.00 -3.99
CA THR A 134 11.57 -7.28 -4.05
C THR A 134 11.88 -8.54 -4.87
N SER A 135 11.04 -9.59 -4.79
CA SER A 135 11.22 -10.85 -5.53
C SER A 135 10.98 -10.73 -7.04
N ASN A 136 10.28 -9.70 -7.52
CA ASN A 136 10.04 -9.53 -8.96
C ASN A 136 11.33 -9.38 -9.81
N ILE A 137 12.36 -8.72 -9.28
CA ILE A 137 13.61 -8.47 -10.01
C ILE A 137 14.41 -9.76 -10.27
N PRO A 138 14.70 -10.61 -9.26
CA PRO A 138 15.34 -11.92 -9.50
C PRO A 138 14.50 -12.89 -10.34
N GLU A 139 13.21 -12.63 -10.57
CA GLU A 139 12.39 -13.45 -11.46
C GLU A 139 12.42 -12.97 -12.92
N ILE A 140 12.40 -11.65 -13.15
CA ILE A 140 12.44 -11.06 -14.49
C ILE A 140 13.84 -11.16 -15.10
N PHE A 141 14.88 -10.94 -14.29
CA PHE A 141 16.25 -10.87 -14.79
C PHE A 141 16.76 -12.18 -15.43
N PRO A 142 16.48 -13.39 -14.92
CA PRO A 142 16.77 -14.66 -15.59
C PRO A 142 16.26 -14.75 -17.03
N PHE A 143 15.03 -14.31 -17.29
CA PHE A 143 14.48 -14.28 -18.66
C PHE A 143 15.21 -13.26 -19.54
N ALA A 144 15.48 -12.07 -19.01
CA ALA A 144 16.22 -11.05 -19.74
C ALA A 144 17.63 -11.56 -20.09
N ALA A 145 18.33 -12.19 -19.14
CA ALA A 145 19.65 -12.77 -19.33
C ALA A 145 19.64 -13.91 -20.36
N HIS A 146 18.63 -14.78 -20.35
CA HIS A 146 18.43 -15.82 -21.36
C HIS A 146 18.36 -15.24 -22.77
N ILE A 147 17.60 -14.15 -22.96
CA ILE A 147 17.41 -13.52 -24.27
C ILE A 147 18.67 -12.75 -24.71
N ILE A 148 19.29 -11.99 -23.80
CA ILE A 148 20.41 -11.08 -24.11
C ILE A 148 21.71 -11.87 -24.28
N PHE A 149 22.02 -12.77 -23.35
CA PHE A 149 23.29 -13.52 -23.32
C PHE A 149 23.19 -14.90 -23.96
N GLY A 150 21.98 -15.40 -24.24
CA GLY A 150 21.80 -16.73 -24.82
C GLY A 150 22.29 -17.85 -23.90
N ILE A 151 22.10 -17.70 -22.59
CA ILE A 151 22.39 -18.73 -21.57
C ILE A 151 21.18 -19.67 -21.38
N PRO A 152 21.36 -20.91 -20.88
CA PRO A 152 20.24 -21.77 -20.47
C PRO A 152 19.32 -21.04 -19.48
N LEU A 153 18.02 -21.33 -19.50
CA LEU A 153 17.04 -20.61 -18.67
C LEU A 153 17.37 -20.84 -17.17
N PRO A 154 17.77 -19.80 -16.42
CA PRO A 154 18.17 -19.98 -15.01
C PRO A 154 16.99 -20.26 -14.08
N LEU A 155 15.81 -19.74 -14.40
CA LEU A 155 14.62 -19.90 -13.57
C LEU A 155 13.41 -20.18 -14.46
N SER A 156 12.70 -21.26 -14.16
CA SER A 156 11.53 -21.68 -14.92
C SER A 156 10.27 -20.89 -14.53
N THR A 157 9.26 -20.87 -15.40
CA THR A 157 7.96 -20.25 -15.07
C THR A 157 7.25 -20.98 -13.90
N ILE A 158 7.44 -22.30 -13.78
CA ILE A 158 6.82 -23.08 -12.71
C ILE A 158 7.44 -22.72 -11.36
N THR A 159 8.76 -22.56 -11.30
CA THR A 159 9.47 -22.15 -10.07
C THR A 159 9.07 -20.76 -9.62
N ILE A 160 8.83 -19.83 -10.55
CA ILE A 160 8.30 -18.48 -10.23
C ILE A 160 6.92 -18.58 -9.60
N LEU A 161 6.01 -19.36 -10.19
CA LEU A 161 4.69 -19.59 -9.59
C LEU A 161 4.78 -20.23 -8.19
N CYS A 162 5.75 -21.13 -7.97
CA CYS A 162 5.99 -21.71 -6.65
C CYS A 162 6.49 -20.67 -5.64
N ILE A 163 7.24 -19.65 -6.08
CA ILE A 163 7.70 -18.56 -5.22
C ILE A 163 6.51 -17.65 -4.88
N ASP A 164 5.87 -17.08 -5.90
CA ASP A 164 4.78 -16.10 -5.75
C ASP A 164 3.56 -16.64 -5.00
N LEU A 165 3.09 -17.82 -5.38
CA LEU A 165 1.85 -18.40 -4.84
C LEU A 165 2.10 -19.36 -3.69
N GLY A 166 3.35 -19.80 -3.51
CA GLY A 166 3.73 -20.79 -2.50
C GLY A 166 4.51 -20.15 -1.36
N THR A 167 5.79 -19.88 -1.60
CA THR A 167 6.72 -19.54 -0.51
C THR A 167 6.55 -18.12 0.00
N ASP A 168 6.26 -17.14 -0.85
CA ASP A 168 6.19 -15.73 -0.46
C ASP A 168 4.88 -15.32 0.20
N LEU A 169 3.81 -16.09 -0.03
CA LEU A 169 2.49 -15.78 0.51
C LEU A 169 2.48 -15.76 2.05
N ILE A 170 3.09 -16.77 2.68
CA ILE A 170 3.08 -16.90 4.15
C ILE A 170 3.89 -15.78 4.83
N PRO A 171 5.16 -15.49 4.42
CA PRO A 171 5.92 -14.36 4.95
C PRO A 171 5.24 -13.01 4.70
N ALA A 172 4.71 -12.77 3.49
CA ALA A 172 4.07 -11.51 3.16
C ALA A 172 2.84 -11.24 4.05
N ILE A 173 2.02 -12.27 4.31
CA ILE A 173 0.89 -12.18 5.24
C ILE A 173 1.38 -12.00 6.68
N SER A 174 2.45 -12.68 7.08
CA SER A 174 3.01 -12.54 8.43
C SER A 174 3.45 -11.10 8.73
N LEU A 175 3.94 -10.36 7.74
CA LEU A 175 4.28 -8.93 7.88
C LEU A 175 3.06 -8.06 8.17
N ALA A 176 1.85 -8.48 7.80
CA ALA A 176 0.63 -7.76 8.16
C ALA A 176 0.35 -7.78 9.69
N TYR A 177 0.87 -8.78 10.40
CA TYR A 177 0.70 -8.99 11.85
C TYR A 177 1.82 -8.37 12.70
N GLU A 178 2.73 -7.62 12.09
CA GLU A 178 3.81 -6.95 12.82
C GLU A 178 3.24 -5.92 13.81
N GLN A 179 3.92 -5.74 14.95
CA GLN A 179 3.49 -4.80 15.97
C GLN A 179 3.74 -3.35 15.53
N ALA A 180 3.00 -2.43 16.14
CA ALA A 180 3.15 -1.01 15.90
C ALA A 180 4.58 -0.54 16.18
N GLU A 181 5.14 0.25 15.26
CA GLU A 181 6.36 0.99 15.51
C GLU A 181 6.12 2.13 16.53
N VAL A 182 7.20 2.63 17.12
CA VAL A 182 7.15 3.55 18.25
C VAL A 182 6.35 4.81 17.88
N ASP A 183 5.42 5.18 18.76
CA ASP A 183 4.68 6.44 18.75
C ASP A 183 3.65 6.68 17.63
N ILE A 184 3.02 5.60 17.14
CA ILE A 184 2.05 5.65 16.04
C ILE A 184 0.82 6.56 16.27
N MET A 185 0.48 6.84 17.53
CA MET A 185 -0.65 7.71 17.89
C MET A 185 -0.26 9.19 18.06
N LYS A 186 1.03 9.50 18.29
CA LYS A 186 1.48 10.91 18.39
C LYS A 186 1.83 11.54 17.05
N ARG A 187 2.05 10.73 16.00
CA ARG A 187 2.21 11.26 14.64
C ARG A 187 0.91 11.91 14.13
N LYS A 188 1.05 12.96 13.32
CA LYS A 188 -0.07 13.58 12.61
C LYS A 188 -0.70 12.58 11.62
N PRO A 189 -1.99 12.74 11.28
CA PRO A 189 -2.58 11.99 10.18
C PRO A 189 -1.77 12.16 8.90
N ARG A 190 -1.70 11.10 8.09
CA ARG A 190 -1.00 11.12 6.80
C ARG A 190 -1.67 12.12 5.84
N ASP A 191 -0.89 12.72 4.96
CA ASP A 191 -1.45 13.47 3.83
C ASP A 191 -1.75 12.49 2.68
N PRO A 192 -3.01 12.36 2.22
CA PRO A 192 -3.37 11.50 1.11
C PRO A 192 -2.60 11.75 -0.19
N LYS A 193 -2.06 12.96 -0.39
CA LYS A 193 -1.37 13.34 -1.64
C LYS A 193 0.13 13.05 -1.61
N SER A 194 0.79 13.23 -0.47
CA SER A 194 2.24 12.97 -0.36
C SER A 194 2.54 11.55 0.10
N ASP A 195 1.74 11.02 1.03
CA ASP A 195 2.03 9.79 1.74
C ASP A 195 1.27 8.62 1.12
N SER A 196 1.67 8.27 -0.11
CA SER A 196 1.14 7.10 -0.80
C SER A 196 1.59 5.79 -0.12
N LEU A 197 0.82 4.73 -0.37
CA LEU A 197 1.17 3.38 0.10
C LEU A 197 2.46 2.90 -0.58
N VAL A 198 2.56 3.06 -1.90
CA VAL A 198 3.76 2.78 -2.68
C VAL A 198 4.34 4.09 -3.16
N ASN A 199 5.55 4.42 -2.68
CA ASN A 199 6.29 5.61 -3.09
C ASN A 199 7.52 5.21 -3.91
N MET A 200 8.10 6.19 -4.62
CA MET A 200 9.30 5.94 -5.43
C MET A 200 10.50 5.51 -4.58
N ILE A 201 10.57 5.93 -3.31
CA ILE A 201 11.62 5.52 -2.39
C ILE A 201 11.54 4.01 -2.13
N LEU A 202 10.35 3.48 -1.87
CA LEU A 202 10.10 2.05 -1.65
C LEU A 202 10.39 1.26 -2.93
N ILE A 203 9.95 1.73 -4.10
CA ILE A 203 10.26 1.07 -5.38
C ILE A 203 11.77 1.02 -5.61
N ASN A 204 12.48 2.14 -5.42
CA ASN A 204 13.94 2.19 -5.61
C ASN A 204 14.66 1.26 -4.63
N TYR A 205 14.22 1.24 -3.36
CA TYR A 205 14.78 0.33 -2.36
C TYR A 205 14.53 -1.15 -2.71
N ALA A 206 13.28 -1.50 -3.03
CA ALA A 206 12.89 -2.88 -3.34
C ALA A 206 13.58 -3.38 -4.62
N TYR A 207 13.51 -2.62 -5.71
CA TYR A 207 14.00 -3.09 -7.01
C TYR A 207 15.50 -2.88 -7.20
N LEU A 208 16.03 -1.69 -6.92
CA LEU A 208 17.42 -1.37 -7.27
C LEU A 208 18.42 -1.81 -6.23
N LEU A 209 18.04 -1.81 -4.95
CA LEU A 209 18.94 -2.25 -3.88
C LEU A 209 18.74 -3.74 -3.62
N VAL A 210 17.62 -4.12 -3.02
CA VAL A 210 17.43 -5.49 -2.52
C VAL A 210 17.26 -6.48 -3.67
N GLY A 211 16.45 -6.14 -4.68
CA GLY A 211 16.22 -6.98 -5.85
C GLY A 211 17.50 -7.30 -6.62
N VAL A 212 18.35 -6.30 -6.87
CA VAL A 212 19.66 -6.51 -7.52
C VAL A 212 20.58 -7.41 -6.70
N PHE A 213 20.61 -7.26 -5.37
CA PHE A 213 21.38 -8.15 -4.50
C PHE A 213 20.88 -9.59 -4.56
N GLN A 214 19.56 -9.79 -4.54
CA GLN A 214 18.96 -11.13 -4.68
C GLN A 214 19.26 -11.74 -6.04
N THR A 215 19.15 -10.98 -7.13
CA THR A 215 19.50 -11.43 -8.47
C THR A 215 20.97 -11.82 -8.55
N ALA A 216 21.88 -10.99 -8.02
CA ALA A 216 23.30 -11.30 -8.02
C ALA A 216 23.59 -12.59 -7.25
N ALA A 217 22.99 -12.78 -6.07
CA ALA A 217 23.13 -14.00 -5.28
C ALA A 217 22.60 -15.23 -6.03
N ALA A 218 21.40 -15.15 -6.63
CA ALA A 218 20.82 -16.23 -7.42
C ALA A 218 21.68 -16.58 -8.64
N PHE A 219 22.20 -15.58 -9.35
CA PHE A 219 23.09 -15.81 -10.50
C PHE A 219 24.44 -16.41 -10.10
N ILE A 220 24.98 -16.07 -8.94
CA ILE A 220 26.20 -16.71 -8.42
C ILE A 220 25.94 -18.20 -8.19
N VAL A 221 24.80 -18.57 -7.60
CA VAL A 221 24.44 -19.98 -7.40
C VAL A 221 24.25 -20.70 -8.72
N TYR A 222 23.52 -20.10 -9.67
CA TYR A 222 23.34 -20.64 -11.01
C TYR A 222 24.68 -20.89 -11.73
N LEU A 223 25.57 -19.91 -11.73
CA LEU A 223 26.90 -20.05 -12.34
C LEU A 223 27.74 -21.09 -11.62
N TYR A 224 27.66 -21.18 -10.29
CA TYR A 224 28.36 -22.19 -9.52
C TYR A 224 27.90 -23.60 -9.89
N ILE A 225 26.60 -23.86 -9.97
CA ILE A 225 26.03 -25.17 -10.36
C ILE A 225 26.46 -25.53 -11.79
N MET A 226 26.41 -24.57 -12.71
CA MET A 226 26.85 -24.78 -14.08
C MET A 226 28.36 -25.10 -14.17
N MET A 227 29.20 -24.39 -13.42
CA MET A 227 30.64 -24.62 -13.41
C MET A 227 31.01 -25.97 -12.77
N ASP A 228 30.32 -26.38 -11.71
CA ASP A 228 30.53 -27.70 -11.07
C ASP A 228 30.18 -28.85 -12.02
N ASN A 229 29.21 -28.64 -12.92
CA ASN A 229 28.83 -29.59 -13.98
C ASN A 229 29.62 -29.40 -15.29
N GLY A 230 30.67 -28.59 -15.31
CA GLY A 230 31.58 -28.45 -16.46
C GLY A 230 31.20 -27.43 -17.51
N PHE A 231 30.18 -26.61 -17.27
CA PHE A 231 29.79 -25.51 -18.16
C PHE A 231 30.35 -24.18 -17.65
N THR A 232 31.46 -23.72 -18.22
CA THR A 232 31.98 -22.37 -17.96
C THR A 232 31.27 -21.31 -18.82
N TRP A 233 31.56 -20.03 -18.58
CA TRP A 233 30.98 -18.92 -19.34
C TRP A 233 31.09 -19.07 -20.86
N ASN A 234 32.19 -19.66 -21.36
CA ASN A 234 32.43 -19.81 -22.79
C ASN A 234 31.52 -20.87 -23.45
N THR A 235 31.15 -21.92 -22.70
CA THR A 235 30.25 -22.99 -23.13
C THR A 235 28.79 -22.73 -22.74
N LEU A 236 28.52 -21.71 -21.92
CA LEU A 236 27.17 -21.31 -21.54
C LEU A 236 26.42 -20.57 -22.65
N THR A 237 27.11 -19.82 -23.50
CA THR A 237 26.50 -18.93 -24.51
C THR A 237 26.03 -19.68 -25.78
N VAL A 238 25.35 -20.82 -25.60
CA VAL A 238 24.83 -21.69 -26.68
C VAL A 238 23.37 -22.12 -26.46
N SER A 239 22.53 -21.28 -25.86
CA SER A 239 21.10 -21.54 -25.58
C SER A 239 20.32 -22.17 -26.76
N LYS A 240 20.59 -21.77 -28.01
CA LYS A 240 19.96 -22.37 -29.20
C LYS A 240 20.28 -23.86 -29.37
N ARG A 241 21.53 -24.27 -29.09
CA ARG A 241 21.94 -25.69 -29.10
C ARG A 241 21.48 -26.39 -27.83
N TRP A 242 21.38 -25.67 -26.71
CA TRP A 242 20.93 -26.20 -25.43
C TRP A 242 19.50 -26.73 -25.48
N ASN A 243 18.62 -26.02 -26.19
CA ASN A 243 17.22 -26.41 -26.36
C ASN A 243 16.95 -27.36 -27.54
N ASP A 244 17.96 -27.72 -28.35
CA ASP A 244 17.79 -28.66 -29.46
C ASP A 244 17.85 -30.12 -28.96
N PRO A 245 16.78 -30.92 -29.14
CA PRO A 245 16.76 -32.32 -28.72
C PRO A 245 17.76 -33.21 -29.46
N ASN A 246 18.18 -32.82 -30.67
CA ASN A 246 18.98 -33.66 -31.57
C ASN A 246 20.49 -33.43 -31.44
N VAL A 247 20.93 -32.52 -30.57
CA VAL A 247 22.33 -32.10 -30.44
C VAL A 247 22.91 -32.56 -29.11
N PHE A 248 24.10 -33.16 -29.13
CA PHE A 248 24.92 -33.39 -27.95
C PHE A 248 25.80 -32.15 -27.72
N ILE A 249 25.87 -31.68 -26.48
CA ILE A 249 26.76 -30.57 -26.10
C ILE A 249 27.97 -31.16 -25.40
N LEU A 250 29.15 -30.73 -25.84
CA LEU A 250 30.40 -31.02 -25.14
C LEU A 250 30.59 -29.98 -24.03
N ASP A 251 30.84 -30.43 -22.81
CA ASP A 251 31.27 -29.55 -21.71
C ASP A 251 32.78 -29.20 -21.82
N ASP A 252 33.26 -28.35 -20.93
CA ASP A 252 34.68 -27.93 -20.93
C ASP A 252 35.64 -29.04 -20.47
N PHE A 253 35.12 -30.13 -19.89
CA PHE A 253 35.86 -31.33 -19.53
C PHE A 253 35.88 -32.39 -20.65
N GLY A 254 35.16 -32.16 -21.75
CA GLY A 254 35.10 -33.04 -22.91
C GLY A 254 34.05 -34.14 -22.83
N GLN A 255 33.09 -34.06 -21.91
CA GLN A 255 31.98 -35.00 -21.78
C GLN A 255 30.78 -34.55 -22.63
N GLU A 256 30.11 -35.52 -23.27
CA GLU A 256 28.91 -35.30 -24.07
C GLU A 256 27.64 -35.36 -23.22
N TRP A 257 26.82 -34.31 -23.30
CA TRP A 257 25.57 -34.19 -22.56
C TRP A 257 24.35 -34.40 -23.48
N PRO A 258 23.51 -35.44 -23.23
CA PRO A 258 22.25 -35.62 -23.95
C PRO A 258 21.20 -34.59 -23.53
N TYR A 259 20.14 -34.42 -24.32
CA TYR A 259 19.06 -33.46 -24.02
C TYR A 259 18.42 -33.67 -22.64
N ALA A 260 18.12 -34.91 -22.26
CA ALA A 260 17.52 -35.20 -20.95
C ALA A 260 18.40 -34.74 -19.78
N ALA A 261 19.70 -35.06 -19.80
CA ALA A 261 20.63 -34.67 -18.74
C ALA A 261 20.79 -33.13 -18.63
N ARG A 262 20.74 -32.41 -19.75
CA ARG A 262 20.76 -30.94 -19.77
C ARG A 262 19.50 -30.32 -19.16
N LYS A 263 18.34 -30.92 -19.43
CA LYS A 263 17.07 -30.49 -18.84
C LYS A 263 16.95 -30.83 -17.37
N ASP A 264 17.46 -31.98 -16.95
CA ASP A 264 17.56 -32.33 -15.53
C ASP A 264 18.44 -31.31 -14.79
N LEU A 265 19.56 -30.89 -15.39
CA LEU A 265 20.43 -29.84 -14.83
C LEU A 265 19.71 -28.48 -14.72
N GLU A 266 18.87 -28.10 -15.69
CA GLU A 266 18.06 -26.87 -15.59
C GLU A 266 17.08 -26.90 -14.41
N PHE A 267 16.55 -28.07 -14.04
CA PHE A 267 15.65 -28.19 -12.89
C PHE A 267 16.38 -28.15 -11.54
N THR A 268 17.68 -28.44 -11.53
CA THR A 268 18.52 -28.39 -10.31
C THR A 268 19.15 -27.02 -10.06
N CYS A 269 19.12 -26.13 -11.07
CA CYS A 269 19.61 -24.75 -10.98
C CYS A 269 18.58 -23.85 -10.29
#